data_AF-A0A7W0KK46-F1
#
_entry.id   AF-A0A7W0KK46-F1
#
_cell.length_a   1.000
_cell.length_b   1.000
_cell.length_c   1.000
_cell.angle_alpha   90.00
_cell.angle_beta   90.00
_cell.angle_gamma   90.00
#
_symmetry.space_group_name_H-M   'P 1'
#
loop_
_entity.id
_entity.type
_entity.pdbx_description
1 polymer ?
#
loop_
_entity_poly.entity_id
_entity_poly.type
_entity_poly.pdbx_seq_one_letter_code
_entity_poly.pdbx_strand_id
1 'polypeptide(L)'
;MEESAHYQPPGWLTRHILNRGIARLTRMGVSVAGSRVLRVRGRVSGQIRANPVNVLSLDGERYLVAPRGHTDWVRNLRAARTGELVVGRRVRPSPRPR
;
A
#
# COMPACT_ATOMS: atom_id res chain seq x y z
N MET A 1 -36.88 10.66 11.75
CA MET A 1 -35.70 10.84 12.61
C MET A 1 -34.49 10.71 11.70
N GLU A 2 -33.96 11.84 11.22
CA GLU A 2 -32.75 11.86 10.39
C GLU A 2 -31.54 12.01 11.32
N GLU A 3 -30.62 11.04 11.23
CA GLU A 3 -29.36 11.05 11.97
C GLU A 3 -28.34 11.86 11.17
N SER A 4 -28.11 13.11 11.58
CA SER A 4 -27.10 13.99 10.97
C SER A 4 -25.72 13.50 11.39
N ALA A 5 -24.98 12.91 10.45
CA ALA A 5 -23.58 12.55 10.63
C ALA A 5 -22.76 13.83 10.89
N HIS A 6 -22.44 14.10 12.15
CA HIS A 6 -21.57 15.20 12.56
C HIS A 6 -20.15 14.95 12.04
N TYR A 7 -19.76 15.64 10.96
CA TYR A 7 -18.37 15.67 10.51
C TYR A 7 -17.53 16.40 11.56
N GLN A 8 -16.64 15.68 12.24
CA GLN A 8 -15.61 16.28 13.09
C GLN A 8 -14.36 16.52 12.24
N PRO A 9 -14.05 17.77 11.86
CA PRO A 9 -12.84 18.06 11.12
C PRO A 9 -11.61 17.75 11.98
N PRO A 10 -10.52 17.23 11.38
CA PRO A 10 -9.29 16.97 12.11
C PRO A 10 -8.71 18.28 12.67
N GLY A 11 -8.31 18.26 13.94
CA GLY A 11 -7.72 19.41 14.63
C GLY A 11 -6.46 19.96 13.97
N TRP A 12 -6.11 21.21 14.31
CA TRP A 12 -4.98 21.94 13.69
C TRP A 12 -3.66 21.17 13.74
N LEU A 13 -3.38 20.46 14.83
CA LEU A 13 -2.20 19.62 15.01
C LEU A 13 -2.14 18.46 14.00
N THR A 14 -3.27 17.76 13.79
CA THR A 14 -3.41 16.66 12.81
C THR A 14 -3.20 17.18 11.38
N ARG A 15 -3.78 18.34 11.06
CA ARG A 15 -3.71 18.93 9.72
C ARG A 15 -2.32 19.44 9.35
N HIS A 16 -1.57 20.01 10.30
CA HIS A 16 -0.32 20.70 9.99
C HIS A 16 0.94 19.91 10.32
N ILE A 17 0.90 19.02 11.31
CA ILE A 17 2.07 18.23 11.72
C ILE A 17 1.97 16.80 11.17
N LEU A 18 0.83 16.12 11.35
CA LEU A 18 0.65 14.72 10.92
C LEU A 18 0.59 14.58 9.39
N ASN A 19 -0.21 15.41 8.69
CA ASN A 19 -0.30 15.37 7.23
C ASN A 19 1.03 15.71 6.54
N ARG A 20 1.85 16.60 7.10
CA ARG A 20 3.15 16.96 6.50
C ARG A 20 4.18 15.85 6.69
N GLY A 21 4.19 15.19 7.85
CA GLY A 21 4.99 13.99 8.11
C GLY A 21 4.58 12.82 7.21
N ILE A 22 3.29 12.50 7.12
CA ILE A 22 2.73 11.49 6.21
C ILE A 22 3.04 11.85 4.76
N ALA A 23 2.88 13.10 4.33
CA ALA A 23 3.20 13.53 2.98
C ALA A 23 4.71 13.45 2.68
N ARG A 24 5.60 13.64 3.66
CA ARG A 24 7.06 13.53 3.48
C ARG A 24 7.51 12.07 3.46
N LEU A 25 6.98 11.22 4.34
CA LEU A 25 7.21 9.77 4.34
C LEU A 25 6.63 9.10 3.08
N THR A 26 5.43 9.50 2.65
CA THR A 26 4.83 9.16 1.35
C THR A 26 5.74 9.59 0.19
N ARG A 27 6.27 10.81 0.22
CA ARG A 27 7.22 11.30 -0.81
C ARG A 27 8.54 10.53 -0.81
N MET A 28 9.03 10.10 0.35
CA MET A 28 10.24 9.29 0.50
C MET A 28 10.00 7.78 0.28
N GLY A 29 8.76 7.35 0.01
CA GLY A 29 8.43 5.95 -0.28
C GLY A 29 8.35 5.02 0.94
N VAL A 30 8.22 5.56 2.16
CA VAL A 30 8.07 4.82 3.42
C VAL A 30 6.63 4.99 3.91
N SER A 31 5.89 3.91 4.18
CA SER A 31 4.53 4.02 4.72
C SER A 31 4.47 3.89 6.24
N VAL A 32 3.80 4.89 6.80
CA VAL A 32 3.16 4.88 8.12
C VAL A 32 1.87 4.04 8.02
N ALA A 33 1.62 3.18 9.02
CA ALA A 33 0.34 2.49 9.27
C ALA A 33 -0.17 1.48 8.20
N GLY A 34 0.63 0.47 7.82
CA GLY A 34 0.13 -0.64 6.97
C GLY A 34 1.08 -1.20 5.93
N SER A 35 2.33 -0.71 5.90
CA SER A 35 3.41 -1.23 5.04
C SER A 35 3.52 -2.76 5.11
N ARG A 36 3.59 -3.39 3.94
CA ARG A 36 3.93 -4.81 3.78
C ARG A 36 5.08 -4.95 2.80
N VAL A 37 5.83 -6.05 2.90
CA VAL A 37 6.80 -6.40 1.86
C VAL A 37 6.12 -7.29 0.84
N LEU A 38 6.01 -6.81 -0.40
CA LEU A 38 5.63 -7.63 -1.55
C LEU A 38 6.85 -8.42 -2.04
N ARG A 39 6.78 -9.74 -1.93
CA ARG A 39 7.68 -10.66 -2.63
C ARG A 39 7.02 -11.09 -3.92
N VAL A 40 7.65 -10.82 -5.05
CA VAL A 40 7.12 -11.13 -6.38
C VAL A 40 8.23 -11.62 -7.29
N ARG A 41 7.92 -12.56 -8.18
CA ARG A 41 8.87 -13.06 -9.17
C ARG A 41 9.16 -11.97 -10.21
N GLY A 42 10.44 -11.67 -10.43
CA GLY A 42 10.88 -10.76 -11.48
C GLY A 42 10.51 -11.32 -12.85
N ARG A 43 9.81 -10.55 -13.68
CA ARG A 43 9.35 -11.00 -15.00
C ARG A 43 10.48 -11.27 -16.00
N VAL A 44 11.63 -10.62 -15.80
CA VAL A 44 12.82 -10.79 -16.65
C VAL A 44 13.80 -11.76 -16.02
N SER A 45 14.21 -11.50 -14.78
CA SER A 45 15.25 -12.30 -14.10
C SER A 45 14.75 -13.60 -13.47
N GLY A 46 13.44 -13.76 -13.29
CA GLY A 46 12.87 -14.89 -12.56
C GLY A 46 13.15 -14.92 -11.05
N GLN A 47 13.97 -14.01 -10.53
CA GLN A 47 14.33 -13.94 -9.11
C GLN A 47 13.21 -13.32 -8.27
N ILE A 48 13.09 -13.73 -7.01
CA ILE A 48 12.17 -13.08 -6.06
C ILE A 48 12.68 -11.68 -5.71
N ARG A 49 11.83 -10.68 -5.90
CA ARG A 49 12.07 -9.28 -5.54
C ARG A 49 11.19 -8.88 -4.37
N ALA A 50 11.80 -8.30 -3.34
CA ALA A 50 11.11 -7.79 -2.15
C ALA A 50 10.96 -6.27 -2.26
N ASN A 51 9.72 -5.77 -2.23
CA ASN A 51 9.42 -4.34 -2.37
C ASN A 51 8.47 -3.90 -1.24
N PRO A 52 8.77 -2.82 -0.50
CA PRO A 52 7.79 -2.24 0.41
C PRO A 52 6.61 -1.68 -0.39
N VAL A 53 5.39 -2.08 -0.03
CA VAL A 53 4.14 -1.65 -0.66
C VAL A 53 3.10 -1.30 0.40
N ASN A 54 2.16 -0.45 0.02
CA ASN A 54 1.04 -0.08 0.87
C ASN A 54 -0.18 -0.88 0.47
N VAL A 55 -0.84 -1.47 1.46
CA VAL A 55 -2.13 -2.14 1.26
C VAL A 55 -3.23 -1.21 1.73
N LEU A 56 -4.10 -0.79 0.81
CA LEU A 56 -5.33 -0.08 1.12
C LEU A 56 -6.46 -1.10 1.22
N SER A 57 -7.30 -0.99 2.26
CA SER A 57 -8.57 -1.72 2.33
C SER A 57 -9.69 -0.74 2.03
N LEU A 58 -10.51 -1.03 1.02
CA LEU A 58 -11.62 -0.19 0.56
C LEU A 58 -12.77 -1.11 0.14
N ASP A 59 -13.96 -0.87 0.69
CA ASP A 59 -15.20 -1.64 0.40
C ASP A 59 -15.03 -3.16 0.56
N GLY A 60 -14.31 -3.59 1.62
CA GLY A 60 -14.03 -5.01 1.89
C GLY A 60 -12.92 -5.62 1.02
N GLU A 61 -12.43 -4.90 0.01
CA GLU A 61 -11.40 -5.34 -0.90
C GLU A 61 -10.02 -4.77 -0.55
N ARG A 62 -8.96 -5.49 -0.94
CA ARG A 62 -7.56 -5.08 -0.69
C ARG A 62 -6.86 -4.69 -1.97
N TYR A 63 -6.17 -3.55 -1.93
CA TYR A 63 -5.49 -2.97 -3.08
C TYR A 63 -4.02 -2.69 -2.75
N LEU A 64 -3.15 -2.95 -3.70
CA LEU A 64 -1.76 -2.49 -3.64
C LEU A 64 -1.66 -1.13 -4.29
N VAL A 65 -1.22 -0.13 -3.54
CA VAL A 65 -1.15 1.25 -4.03
C VAL A 65 0.22 1.50 -4.65
N ALA A 66 0.24 1.89 -5.93
CA ALA A 66 1.43 2.27 -6.66
C ALA A 66 1.41 3.78 -6.97
N PRO A 67 1.80 4.65 -6.02
CA PRO A 67 1.72 6.11 -6.21
C PRO A 67 2.62 6.60 -7.35
N ARG A 68 3.67 5.83 -7.68
CA ARG A 68 4.59 6.09 -8.80
C ARG A 68 4.16 5.37 -10.09
N GLY A 69 2.92 4.89 -10.17
CA GLY A 69 2.38 4.20 -11.34
C GLY A 69 3.04 2.84 -11.63
N HIS A 70 3.33 2.58 -12.90
CA HIS A 70 3.81 1.30 -13.45
C HIS A 70 5.28 0.98 -13.13
N THR A 71 5.61 0.96 -11.85
CA THR A 71 6.91 0.55 -11.32
C THR A 71 7.20 -0.93 -11.58
N ASP A 72 8.46 -1.34 -11.40
CA ASP A 72 8.86 -2.71 -11.69
C ASP A 72 8.11 -3.77 -10.89
N TRP A 73 7.80 -3.51 -9.61
CA TRP A 73 7.02 -4.47 -8.82
C TRP A 73 5.60 -4.63 -9.36
N VAL A 74 4.98 -3.57 -9.91
CA VAL A 74 3.65 -3.64 -10.56
C VAL A 74 3.73 -4.49 -11.82
N ARG A 75 4.75 -4.26 -12.66
CA ARG A 75 4.96 -5.02 -13.91
C ARG A 75 5.23 -6.50 -13.62
N ASN A 76 6.06 -6.76 -12.61
CA ASN A 76 6.35 -8.11 -12.13
C ASN A 76 5.09 -8.80 -11.61
N LEU A 77 4.28 -8.10 -10.79
CA LEU A 77 3.05 -8.67 -10.24
C LEU A 77 2.01 -8.96 -11.32
N ARG A 78 1.87 -8.08 -12.31
CA ARG A 78 0.98 -8.30 -13.47
C ARG A 78 1.39 -9.51 -14.29
N ALA A 79 2.69 -9.67 -14.55
CA ALA A 79 3.22 -10.82 -15.27
C ALA A 79 3.09 -12.12 -14.47
N ALA A 80 3.42 -12.09 -13.17
CA ALA A 80 3.38 -13.26 -12.29
C ALA A 80 1.94 -13.65 -11.86
N ARG A 81 0.98 -12.72 -11.96
CA ARG A 81 -0.43 -12.85 -11.52
C ARG A 81 -0.63 -13.06 -10.01
N THR A 82 0.44 -13.34 -9.28
CA THR A 82 0.45 -13.58 -7.84
C THR A 82 1.77 -13.12 -7.20
N GLY A 83 1.72 -12.91 -5.89
CA GLY A 83 2.85 -12.56 -5.04
C GLY A 83 2.51 -12.76 -3.56
N GLU A 84 3.46 -12.50 -2.69
CA GLU A 84 3.30 -12.65 -1.24
C GLU A 84 3.46 -11.32 -0.54
N LEU A 85 2.58 -11.04 0.42
CA LEU A 85 2.66 -9.92 1.34
C LEU A 85 3.14 -10.39 2.70
N VAL A 86 4.30 -9.91 3.11
CA VAL A 86 4.95 -10.25 4.38
C VAL A 86 4.80 -9.11 5.38
N VAL A 87 4.41 -9.46 6.61
CA VAL A 87 4.36 -8.57 7.79
C VAL A 87 4.92 -9.31 9.00
N GLY A 88 6.14 -8.95 9.42
CA GLY A 88 6.87 -9.72 10.42
C GLY A 88 7.00 -11.18 9.98
N ARG A 89 6.51 -12.11 10.80
CA ARG A 89 6.50 -13.56 10.50
C ARG A 89 5.30 -14.02 9.65
N ARG A 90 4.31 -13.14 9.40
CA ARG A 90 3.08 -13.52 8.70
C ARG A 90 3.23 -13.31 7.20
N VAL A 91 2.89 -14.34 6.44
CA VAL A 91 2.84 -14.32 4.97
C VAL A 91 1.38 -14.47 4.52
N ARG A 92 0.94 -13.65 3.56
CA ARG A 92 -0.38 -13.76 2.93
C ARG A 92 -0.25 -13.59 1.42
N PRO A 93 -1.13 -14.19 0.61
CA PRO A 93 -1.20 -13.88 -0.81
C PRO A 93 -1.47 -12.39 -1.04
N SER A 94 -0.85 -11.83 -2.09
CA SER A 94 -1.20 -10.52 -2.59
C SER A 94 -2.59 -10.53 -3.24
N PRO A 95 -3.30 -9.40 -3.27
CA PRO A 95 -4.44 -9.23 -4.17
C PRO A 95 -4.03 -9.50 -5.62
N ARG A 96 -4.97 -9.96 -6.44
CA ARG A 96 -4.73 -10.11 -7.88
C ARG A 96 -4.53 -8.72 -8.51
N PRO A 97 -3.58 -8.57 -9.42
CA PRO A 97 -3.39 -7.32 -10.14
C PRO A 97 -4.59 -7.07 -11.05
N ARG A 98 -5.12 -5.85 -11.00
CA ARG A 98 -6.05 -5.32 -12.01
C ARG A 98 -5.28 -4.65 -13.16
#